data_AF-A0A074YC06-F1
#
_entry.id   AF-A0A074YC06-F1
#
_cell.length_a   1.000
_cell.length_b   1.000
_cell.length_c   1.000
_cell.angle_alpha   90.00
_cell.angle_beta   90.00
_cell.angle_gamma   90.00
#
_symmetry.space_group_name_H-M   'P 1'
#
loop_
_entity.id
_entity.type
_entity.pdbx_description
1 polymer ?
#
loop_
_entity_poly.entity_id
_entity_poly.type
_entity_poly.pdbx_seq_one_letter_code
_entity_poly.pdbx_strand_id
1 'polypeptide(L)'
;MSRILQQSPSNSGYTLASQLSRIADFYGFDGWLINVEKTFPIADWNFSKLEGFLKQLSASSDPGCVIWYDSLTVKNRIEYQNALTEQNIILAKAAGSVLTNYVWTEDTATKSRIAALRHDIDPANVLCGIDVWAQGSECSRRKTYPKDIGGGTGTGLGVSKLAEVGLGAGIFAPAWPYEHFASLSDSQDVDRSMWTGSALPKSLDCECASKRRHFVEGYRAHPILERAREHPAGSKTFFYTDFTQAFTIQSGHELRGSINGLRASLASQSITPRCISRARDRDDIFGRLESCPSRLSLYARTPQAEYTKPRELSLFRLSILVSERLLVSITYQKFAAADLWLRLDGLDIRIPIVGRSHEQNTVIEQIQADGSGRTHLTGLSLLFYDNVKVAVGDTLLLADIMQICVRQEYHAARSYTLSEVVLQEIDEVTSCLSWKFDDGEEVHDVSHASRDGDGLPHSNMTGPFSFFIIDVNGAEVGRAYALDFLLQDLDDESKIQIKGVGFDGKVICAYSGRLRKRRRQGSMESWHGA
;
A
#
# COMPACT_ATOMS: atom_id res chain seq x y z
N MET A 1 14.03 -29.30 8.28
CA MET A 1 12.58 -29.29 8.57
C MET A 1 12.24 -29.74 9.98
N SER A 2 12.97 -30.67 10.62
CA SER A 2 12.65 -31.16 11.98
C SER A 2 12.58 -30.09 13.08
N ARG A 3 13.34 -28.98 12.96
CA ARG A 3 13.30 -27.85 13.91
C ARG A 3 12.07 -26.94 13.78
N ILE A 4 11.34 -26.98 12.66
CA ILE A 4 10.19 -26.09 12.41
C ILE A 4 9.06 -26.39 13.40
N LEU A 5 8.80 -27.69 13.63
CA LEU A 5 7.72 -28.18 14.49
C LEU A 5 8.21 -28.48 15.92
N GLN A 6 9.37 -27.94 16.31
CA GLN A 6 9.93 -28.16 17.64
C GLN A 6 9.12 -27.39 18.69
N GLN A 7 8.55 -28.14 19.63
CA GLN A 7 7.88 -27.58 20.80
C GLN A 7 8.91 -27.27 21.89
N SER A 8 8.65 -26.21 22.65
CA SER A 8 9.38 -25.88 23.85
C SER A 8 9.14 -26.96 24.92
N PRO A 9 10.19 -27.43 25.61
CA PRO A 9 10.05 -28.36 26.72
C PRO A 9 9.23 -27.80 27.88
N SER A 10 9.15 -26.47 28.03
CA SER A 10 8.59 -25.82 29.22
C SER A 10 7.10 -25.50 29.13
N ASN A 11 6.56 -25.26 27.93
CA ASN A 11 5.16 -24.80 27.78
C ASN A 11 4.42 -25.46 26.61
N SER A 12 4.99 -26.48 25.96
CA SER A 12 4.43 -27.18 24.80
C SER A 12 4.11 -26.30 23.57
N GLY A 13 4.45 -25.01 23.59
CA GLY A 13 4.32 -24.08 22.46
C GLY A 13 5.44 -24.25 21.44
N TYR A 14 5.21 -23.83 20.21
CA TYR A 14 6.16 -23.91 19.10
C TYR A 14 7.11 -22.72 19.11
N THR A 15 8.40 -23.00 19.28
CA THR A 15 9.42 -21.95 19.44
C THR A 15 9.50 -21.06 18.19
N LEU A 16 9.45 -21.68 17.00
CA LEU A 16 9.50 -20.92 15.75
C LEU A 16 8.26 -20.04 15.56
N ALA A 17 7.06 -20.52 15.91
CA ALA A 17 5.85 -19.71 15.80
C ALA A 17 5.99 -18.44 16.66
N SER A 18 6.41 -18.57 17.92
CA SER A 18 6.66 -17.42 18.80
C SER A 18 7.69 -16.44 18.23
N GLN A 19 8.74 -16.93 17.58
CA GLN A 19 9.73 -16.05 16.96
C GLN A 19 9.18 -15.34 15.73
N LEU A 20 8.40 -16.02 14.89
CA LEU A 20 7.75 -15.42 13.72
C LEU A 20 6.75 -14.33 14.14
N SER A 21 5.99 -14.55 15.23
CA SER A 21 5.12 -13.53 15.82
C SER A 21 5.92 -12.32 16.28
N ARG A 22 7.03 -12.54 17.02
CA ARG A 22 7.89 -11.44 17.48
C ARG A 22 8.53 -10.66 16.35
N ILE A 23 8.87 -11.30 15.24
CA ILE A 23 9.41 -10.64 14.05
C ILE A 23 8.33 -9.75 13.42
N ALA A 24 7.11 -10.27 13.27
CA ALA A 24 5.96 -9.52 12.76
C ALA A 24 5.66 -8.29 13.63
N ASP A 25 5.59 -8.47 14.96
CA ASP A 25 5.36 -7.39 15.92
C ASP A 25 6.48 -6.35 15.91
N PHE A 26 7.74 -6.78 15.85
CA PHE A 26 8.90 -5.89 15.91
C PHE A 26 9.04 -5.05 14.63
N TYR A 27 8.82 -5.63 13.46
CA TYR A 27 8.95 -4.95 12.17
C TYR A 27 7.65 -4.35 11.63
N GLY A 28 6.51 -4.62 12.29
CA GLY A 28 5.21 -4.01 11.97
C GLY A 28 4.55 -4.55 10.70
N PHE A 29 4.49 -5.87 10.51
CA PHE A 29 3.71 -6.51 9.44
C PHE A 29 2.75 -7.59 9.98
N ASP A 30 1.72 -7.95 9.22
CA ASP A 30 0.51 -8.55 9.80
C ASP A 30 0.49 -10.09 9.89
N GLY A 31 1.42 -10.79 9.22
CA GLY A 31 1.42 -12.25 9.20
C GLY A 31 2.35 -12.90 8.19
N TRP A 32 2.03 -14.14 7.80
CA TRP A 32 2.94 -15.03 7.07
C TRP A 32 2.22 -15.89 6.02
N LEU A 33 2.79 -15.97 4.81
CA LEU A 33 2.47 -17.02 3.85
C LEU A 33 3.34 -18.25 4.11
N ILE A 34 2.72 -19.37 4.48
CA ILE A 34 3.39 -20.64 4.77
C ILE A 34 3.33 -21.52 3.53
N ASN A 35 4.45 -21.62 2.81
CA ASN A 35 4.60 -22.53 1.68
C ASN A 35 5.58 -23.69 1.99
N VAL A 36 5.05 -24.91 2.11
CA VAL A 36 5.83 -26.12 2.39
C VAL A 36 5.85 -27.05 1.17
N GLU A 37 6.81 -26.82 0.26
CA GLU A 37 6.98 -27.59 -0.98
C GLU A 37 7.78 -28.89 -0.83
N LYS A 38 7.95 -29.38 0.41
CA LYS A 38 8.67 -30.63 0.67
C LYS A 38 8.08 -31.39 1.85
N THR A 39 8.11 -32.72 1.75
CA THR A 39 7.64 -33.60 2.82
C THR A 39 8.57 -33.57 4.03
N PHE A 40 8.00 -33.80 5.20
CA PHE A 40 8.77 -34.06 6.41
C PHE A 40 9.33 -35.49 6.37
N PRO A 41 10.53 -35.74 6.94
CA PRO A 41 10.98 -37.10 7.20
C PRO A 41 9.93 -37.88 7.98
N ILE A 42 9.68 -39.15 7.62
CA ILE A 42 8.61 -39.96 8.23
C ILE A 42 8.76 -40.04 9.76
N ALA A 43 9.99 -40.15 10.25
CA ALA A 43 10.29 -40.19 11.68
C ALA A 43 9.92 -38.90 12.44
N ASP A 44 9.90 -37.76 11.74
CA ASP A 44 9.62 -36.45 12.32
C ASP A 44 8.18 -35.99 12.01
N TRP A 45 7.44 -36.70 11.15
CA TRP A 45 6.11 -36.29 10.72
C TRP A 45 5.09 -36.49 11.83
N ASN A 46 4.45 -35.39 12.22
CA ASN A 46 3.28 -35.40 13.09
C ASN A 46 2.34 -34.29 12.63
N PHE A 47 1.18 -34.69 12.10
CA PHE A 47 0.20 -33.76 11.58
C PHE A 47 -0.33 -32.80 12.66
N SER A 48 -0.63 -33.31 13.87
CA SER A 48 -1.11 -32.48 14.99
C SER A 48 -0.07 -31.43 15.40
N LYS A 49 1.23 -31.69 15.20
CA LYS A 49 2.27 -30.67 15.42
C LYS A 49 2.24 -29.56 14.39
N LEU A 50 2.04 -29.89 13.11
CA LEU A 50 1.88 -28.88 12.06
C LEU A 50 0.62 -28.04 12.28
N GLU A 51 -0.50 -28.70 12.59
CA GLU A 51 -1.75 -28.02 12.92
C GLU A 51 -1.60 -27.09 14.14
N GLY A 52 -0.97 -27.57 15.22
CA GLY A 52 -0.72 -26.77 16.42
C GLY A 52 0.21 -25.57 16.15
N PHE A 53 1.25 -25.76 15.33
CA PHE A 53 2.15 -24.68 14.90
C PHE A 53 1.37 -23.57 14.18
N LEU A 54 0.51 -23.93 13.22
CA LEU A 54 -0.29 -22.98 12.47
C LEU A 54 -1.29 -22.25 13.38
N LYS A 55 -1.98 -22.97 14.27
CA LYS A 55 -2.91 -22.35 15.24
C LYS A 55 -2.22 -21.35 16.14
N GLN A 56 -1.04 -21.69 16.66
CA GLN A 56 -0.28 -20.76 17.50
C GLN A 56 0.13 -19.50 16.73
N LEU A 57 0.63 -19.66 15.49
CA LEU A 57 1.03 -18.53 14.67
C LEU A 57 -0.19 -17.65 14.30
N SER A 58 -1.29 -18.27 13.89
CA SER A 58 -2.55 -17.59 13.56
C SER A 58 -3.13 -16.82 14.75
N ALA A 59 -3.07 -17.39 15.96
CA ALA A 59 -3.57 -16.73 17.17
C ALA A 59 -2.77 -15.49 17.59
N SER A 60 -1.57 -15.30 17.04
CA SER A 60 -0.72 -14.12 17.26
C SER A 60 -0.71 -13.13 16.09
N SER A 61 -1.61 -13.31 15.12
CA SER A 61 -1.73 -12.48 13.93
C SER A 61 -3.18 -12.07 13.73
N ASP A 62 -3.40 -11.06 12.90
CA ASP A 62 -4.75 -10.67 12.53
C ASP A 62 -5.48 -11.81 11.79
N PRO A 63 -6.80 -11.96 11.97
CA PRO A 63 -7.57 -13.03 11.33
C PRO A 63 -7.35 -13.06 9.81
N GLY A 64 -6.87 -14.21 9.32
CA GLY A 64 -6.63 -14.46 7.89
C GLY A 64 -5.25 -14.04 7.37
N CYS A 65 -4.38 -13.45 8.21
CA CYS A 65 -3.04 -13.01 7.82
C CYS A 65 -1.99 -14.13 7.84
N VAL A 66 -2.32 -15.31 8.39
CA VAL A 66 -1.53 -16.53 8.18
C VAL A 66 -2.19 -17.34 7.07
N ILE A 67 -1.48 -17.51 5.96
CA ILE A 67 -2.01 -18.14 4.74
C ILE A 67 -1.28 -19.46 4.52
N TRP A 68 -2.02 -20.55 4.43
CA TRP A 68 -1.48 -21.86 4.04
C TRP A 68 -1.46 -22.00 2.52
N TYR A 69 -0.34 -22.36 1.91
CA TYR A 69 -0.29 -22.70 0.49
C TYR A 69 -0.66 -24.17 0.25
N ASP A 70 -1.52 -24.42 -0.74
CA ASP A 70 -1.99 -25.75 -1.15
C ASP A 70 -0.89 -26.59 -1.81
N SER A 71 0.05 -27.09 -1.02
CA SER A 71 1.15 -27.97 -1.47
C SER A 71 1.22 -29.26 -0.64
N LEU A 72 1.57 -29.18 0.64
CA LEU A 72 1.64 -30.32 1.55
C LEU A 72 0.24 -30.70 2.07
N THR A 73 -0.13 -31.98 1.93
CA THR A 73 -1.40 -32.51 2.43
C THR A 73 -1.30 -33.02 3.87
N VAL A 74 -2.46 -33.28 4.49
CA VAL A 74 -2.55 -33.94 5.81
C VAL A 74 -1.86 -35.32 5.88
N LYS A 75 -1.51 -35.91 4.73
CA LYS A 75 -0.83 -37.21 4.61
C LYS A 75 0.69 -37.09 4.40
N ASN A 76 1.27 -35.90 4.57
CA ASN A 76 2.68 -35.62 4.30
C ASN A 76 3.09 -35.91 2.85
N ARG A 77 2.24 -35.50 1.90
CA ARG A 77 2.52 -35.62 0.45
C ARG A 77 2.41 -34.27 -0.21
N ILE A 78 3.29 -34.00 -1.17
CA ILE A 78 3.20 -32.82 -2.03
C ILE A 78 2.24 -33.14 -3.17
N GLU A 79 1.00 -32.71 -3.01
CA GLU A 79 -0.10 -32.94 -3.94
C GLU A 79 -0.99 -31.69 -3.98
N TYR A 80 -0.82 -30.86 -5.01
CA TYR A 80 -1.62 -29.65 -5.22
C TYR A 80 -3.08 -30.00 -5.52
N GLN A 81 -4.00 -29.62 -4.64
CA GLN A 81 -5.42 -29.93 -4.80
C GLN A 81 -6.09 -28.99 -5.81
N ASN A 82 -5.55 -27.80 -6.02
CA ASN A 82 -6.14 -26.70 -6.81
C ASN A 82 -7.57 -26.35 -6.34
N ALA A 83 -7.84 -26.59 -5.06
CA ALA A 83 -9.15 -26.47 -4.43
C ALA A 83 -9.03 -26.60 -2.91
N LEU A 84 -10.04 -26.14 -2.18
CA LEU A 84 -10.23 -26.51 -0.78
C LEU A 84 -10.86 -27.91 -0.71
N THR A 85 -10.17 -28.85 -0.08
CA THR A 85 -10.58 -30.26 0.02
C THR A 85 -10.26 -30.84 1.39
N GLU A 86 -10.72 -32.06 1.68
CA GLU A 86 -10.37 -32.78 2.91
C GLU A 86 -8.85 -32.98 3.11
N GLN A 87 -8.02 -32.85 2.06
CA GLN A 87 -6.57 -32.97 2.18
C GLN A 87 -5.85 -31.71 2.69
N ASN A 88 -6.51 -30.54 2.69
CA ASN A 88 -5.92 -29.27 3.12
C ASN A 88 -6.84 -28.41 4.01
N ILE A 89 -8.10 -28.78 4.21
CA ILE A 89 -9.07 -27.97 4.96
C ILE A 89 -8.71 -27.73 6.42
N ILE A 90 -8.13 -28.72 7.10
CA ILE A 90 -7.69 -28.59 8.48
C ILE A 90 -6.52 -27.58 8.57
N LEU A 91 -5.62 -27.58 7.59
CA LEU A 91 -4.49 -26.64 7.50
C LEU A 91 -4.98 -25.23 7.20
N ALA A 92 -5.95 -25.09 6.28
CA ALA A 92 -6.62 -23.83 5.99
C ALA A 92 -7.27 -23.23 7.25
N LYS A 93 -8.03 -24.04 8.00
CA LYS A 93 -8.68 -23.61 9.25
C LYS A 93 -7.66 -23.27 10.35
N ALA A 94 -6.55 -23.99 10.43
CA ALA A 94 -5.50 -23.73 11.41
C ALA A 94 -4.70 -22.45 11.11
N ALA A 95 -4.48 -22.14 9.83
CA ALA A 95 -3.83 -20.91 9.40
C ALA A 95 -4.79 -19.69 9.44
N GLY A 96 -6.06 -19.90 9.12
CA GLY A 96 -7.08 -18.85 8.99
C GLY A 96 -7.43 -18.55 7.53
N SER A 97 -6.49 -18.78 6.61
CA SER A 97 -6.65 -18.64 5.16
C SER A 97 -5.91 -19.73 4.39
N VAL A 98 -6.32 -19.96 3.14
CA VAL A 98 -5.63 -20.84 2.19
C VAL A 98 -5.44 -20.17 0.84
N LEU A 99 -4.28 -20.40 0.22
CA LEU A 99 -4.00 -20.08 -1.17
C LEU A 99 -3.91 -21.38 -1.98
N THR A 100 -4.86 -21.62 -2.87
CA THR A 100 -4.84 -22.81 -3.74
C THR A 100 -3.77 -22.69 -4.82
N ASN A 101 -3.32 -23.83 -5.34
CA ASN A 101 -2.53 -23.85 -6.56
C ASN A 101 -3.36 -23.39 -7.78
N TYR A 102 -2.68 -23.12 -8.90
CA TYR A 102 -3.18 -22.31 -10.01
C TYR A 102 -4.17 -23.02 -10.96
N VAL A 103 -4.30 -24.35 -10.91
CA VAL A 103 -5.01 -25.15 -11.92
C VAL A 103 -6.45 -25.48 -11.50
N TRP A 104 -7.13 -24.51 -10.90
CA TRP A 104 -8.55 -24.65 -10.52
C TRP A 104 -9.47 -24.48 -11.74
N THR A 105 -10.72 -24.94 -11.60
CA THR A 105 -11.80 -24.76 -12.57
C THR A 105 -13.01 -24.15 -11.89
N GLU A 106 -14.00 -23.69 -12.65
CA GLU A 106 -15.26 -23.18 -12.07
C GLU A 106 -15.97 -24.21 -11.18
N ASP A 107 -15.90 -25.50 -11.53
CA ASP A 107 -16.42 -26.60 -10.71
C ASP A 107 -15.62 -26.75 -9.40
N THR A 108 -14.28 -26.75 -9.46
CA THR A 108 -13.47 -26.89 -8.24
C THR A 108 -13.55 -25.65 -7.34
N ALA A 109 -13.68 -24.45 -7.91
CA ALA A 109 -13.95 -23.22 -7.16
C ALA A 109 -15.31 -23.30 -6.45
N THR A 110 -16.36 -23.70 -7.16
CA THR A 110 -17.70 -23.88 -6.57
C THR A 110 -17.68 -24.91 -5.43
N LYS A 111 -17.02 -26.05 -5.63
CA LYS A 111 -16.81 -27.06 -4.58
C LYS A 111 -16.01 -26.53 -3.40
N SER A 112 -15.00 -25.70 -3.64
CA SER A 112 -14.20 -25.06 -2.58
C SER A 112 -15.06 -24.14 -1.72
N ARG A 113 -15.96 -23.35 -2.33
CA ARG A 113 -16.92 -22.52 -1.58
C ARG A 113 -17.86 -23.36 -0.72
N ILE A 114 -18.41 -24.45 -1.27
CA ILE A 114 -19.28 -25.35 -0.51
C ILE A 114 -18.53 -25.98 0.67
N ALA A 115 -17.28 -26.40 0.45
CA ALA A 115 -16.42 -26.94 1.50
C ALA A 115 -16.13 -25.89 2.58
N ALA A 116 -15.83 -24.65 2.20
CA ALA A 116 -15.58 -23.56 3.14
C ALA A 116 -16.78 -23.33 4.06
N LEU A 117 -17.97 -23.18 3.48
CA LEU A 117 -19.23 -23.00 4.23
C LEU A 117 -19.54 -24.20 5.15
N ARG A 118 -19.29 -25.42 4.70
CA ARG A 118 -19.52 -26.64 5.50
C ARG A 118 -18.63 -26.72 6.74
N HIS A 119 -17.44 -26.13 6.70
CA HIS A 119 -16.42 -26.25 7.73
C HIS A 119 -16.17 -24.93 8.50
N ASP A 120 -17.09 -23.97 8.37
CA ASP A 120 -17.05 -22.64 9.01
C ASP A 120 -15.78 -21.84 8.67
N ILE A 121 -15.35 -21.89 7.41
CA ILE A 121 -14.30 -21.03 6.87
C ILE A 121 -14.99 -19.94 6.05
N ASP A 122 -14.64 -18.67 6.31
CA ASP A 122 -15.11 -17.56 5.49
C ASP A 122 -14.66 -17.79 4.03
N PRO A 123 -15.58 -17.86 3.04
CA PRO A 123 -15.22 -18.00 1.64
C PRO A 123 -14.22 -16.94 1.12
N ALA A 124 -14.16 -15.75 1.75
CA ALA A 124 -13.17 -14.72 1.44
C ALA A 124 -11.72 -15.15 1.77
N ASN A 125 -11.53 -16.06 2.73
CA ASN A 125 -10.23 -16.60 3.15
C ASN A 125 -9.77 -17.80 2.31
N VAL A 126 -10.56 -18.22 1.32
CA VAL A 126 -10.16 -19.20 0.31
C VAL A 126 -9.74 -18.45 -0.94
N LEU A 127 -8.42 -18.28 -1.09
CA LEU A 127 -7.79 -17.55 -2.18
C LEU A 127 -7.44 -18.53 -3.29
N CYS A 128 -8.09 -18.43 -4.44
CA CYS A 128 -7.71 -19.24 -5.59
C CYS A 128 -6.55 -18.59 -6.35
N GLY A 129 -5.45 -19.32 -6.50
CA GLY A 129 -4.23 -18.81 -7.14
C GLY A 129 -4.40 -18.52 -8.62
N ILE A 130 -3.89 -17.39 -9.10
CA ILE A 130 -3.84 -17.00 -10.51
C ILE A 130 -2.38 -16.67 -10.85
N ASP A 131 -1.75 -17.48 -11.71
CA ASP A 131 -0.37 -17.25 -12.16
C ASP A 131 -0.33 -16.27 -13.33
N VAL A 132 0.17 -15.06 -13.11
CA VAL A 132 0.27 -14.02 -14.14
C VAL A 132 1.24 -14.43 -15.27
N TRP A 133 2.23 -15.28 -14.99
CA TRP A 133 3.14 -15.79 -16.02
C TRP A 133 2.53 -16.92 -16.86
N ALA A 134 1.39 -17.49 -16.45
CA ALA A 134 0.72 -18.59 -17.15
C ALA A 134 -0.13 -18.12 -18.35
N GLN A 135 0.47 -17.35 -19.26
CA GLN A 135 -0.19 -16.87 -20.48
C GLN A 135 -0.42 -18.04 -21.44
N GLY A 136 -1.69 -18.33 -21.73
CA GLY A 136 -2.12 -19.45 -22.57
C GLY A 136 -1.41 -19.48 -23.92
N SER A 137 -0.47 -20.42 -24.06
CA SER A 137 -0.02 -20.94 -25.35
C SER A 137 0.42 -22.39 -25.14
N GLU A 138 0.28 -23.22 -26.17
CA GLU A 138 0.42 -24.69 -26.13
C GLU A 138 1.76 -25.22 -25.56
N CYS A 139 2.75 -24.35 -25.31
CA CYS A 139 4.08 -24.69 -24.79
C CYS A 139 4.39 -24.18 -23.37
N SER A 140 3.43 -23.62 -22.63
CA SER A 140 3.64 -23.20 -21.24
C SER A 140 3.51 -24.37 -20.26
N ARG A 141 4.57 -24.67 -19.48
CA ARG A 141 4.47 -25.56 -18.30
C ARG A 141 3.55 -24.98 -17.23
N ARG A 142 3.36 -23.66 -17.22
CA ARG A 142 2.49 -22.93 -16.29
C ARG A 142 1.05 -22.92 -16.80
N LYS A 143 0.10 -23.11 -15.90
CA LYS A 143 -1.34 -23.13 -16.20
C LYS A 143 -2.08 -22.33 -15.13
N THR A 144 -3.05 -21.54 -15.56
CA THR A 144 -3.96 -20.81 -14.69
C THR A 144 -5.35 -20.78 -15.31
N TYR A 145 -6.38 -20.43 -14.55
CA TYR A 145 -7.71 -20.19 -15.10
C TYR A 145 -7.85 -18.76 -15.67
N PRO A 146 -8.58 -18.57 -16.79
CA PRO A 146 -9.00 -19.61 -17.73
C PRO A 146 -7.79 -20.23 -18.45
N LYS A 147 -7.83 -21.54 -18.72
CA LYS A 147 -6.66 -22.29 -19.21
C LYS A 147 -5.97 -21.67 -20.43
N ASP A 148 -6.76 -21.18 -21.37
CA ASP A 148 -6.26 -20.77 -22.69
C ASP A 148 -6.04 -19.25 -22.81
N ILE A 149 -6.63 -18.45 -21.93
CA ILE A 149 -6.63 -16.98 -22.01
C ILE A 149 -6.40 -16.28 -20.65
N GLY A 150 -6.05 -17.04 -19.61
CA GLY A 150 -5.69 -16.51 -18.30
C GLY A 150 -4.24 -16.05 -18.21
N GLY A 151 -3.89 -15.46 -17.08
CA GLY A 151 -2.56 -14.88 -16.85
C GLY A 151 -2.31 -13.63 -17.70
N GLY A 152 -1.20 -12.94 -17.46
CA GLY A 152 -0.84 -11.69 -18.11
C GLY A 152 -1.99 -10.68 -18.06
N THR A 153 -2.35 -10.13 -19.21
CA THR A 153 -3.49 -9.21 -19.35
C THR A 153 -4.85 -9.88 -19.14
N GLY A 154 -4.93 -11.22 -19.24
CA GLY A 154 -6.12 -12.02 -18.95
C GLY A 154 -6.34 -12.36 -17.47
N THR A 155 -5.44 -11.94 -16.57
CA THR A 155 -5.51 -12.21 -15.12
C THR A 155 -6.87 -11.84 -14.52
N GLY A 156 -7.43 -10.70 -14.92
CA GLY A 156 -8.71 -10.22 -14.41
C GLY A 156 -9.93 -11.09 -14.77
N LEU A 157 -9.84 -11.96 -15.79
CA LEU A 157 -10.88 -12.95 -16.10
C LEU A 157 -11.03 -13.97 -14.96
N GLY A 158 -9.90 -14.44 -14.42
CA GLY A 158 -9.91 -15.33 -13.26
C GLY A 158 -10.45 -14.65 -12.01
N VAL A 159 -10.04 -13.40 -11.77
CA VAL A 159 -10.56 -12.58 -10.66
C VAL A 159 -12.08 -12.40 -10.78
N SER A 160 -12.59 -12.10 -11.97
CA SER A 160 -14.03 -11.95 -12.20
C SER A 160 -14.80 -13.23 -11.92
N LYS A 161 -14.30 -14.37 -12.38
CA LYS A 161 -14.95 -15.65 -12.11
C LYS A 161 -14.98 -15.98 -10.61
N LEU A 162 -13.88 -15.75 -9.88
CA LEU A 162 -13.84 -16.00 -8.44
C LEU A 162 -14.79 -15.08 -7.65
N ALA A 163 -14.90 -13.82 -8.07
CA ALA A 163 -15.87 -12.89 -7.51
C ALA A 163 -17.33 -13.33 -7.76
N GLU A 164 -17.64 -13.89 -8.93
CA GLU A 164 -18.96 -14.47 -9.23
C GLU A 164 -19.27 -15.69 -8.34
N VAL A 165 -18.28 -16.55 -8.10
CA VAL A 165 -18.42 -17.70 -7.19
C VAL A 165 -18.56 -17.25 -5.74
N GLY A 166 -17.92 -16.15 -5.36
CA GLY A 166 -17.85 -15.63 -3.99
C GLY A 166 -16.64 -16.16 -3.21
N LEU A 167 -15.49 -16.26 -3.87
CA LEU A 167 -14.19 -16.63 -3.30
C LEU A 167 -13.16 -15.50 -3.45
N GLY A 168 -12.07 -15.56 -2.68
CA GLY A 168 -10.93 -14.67 -2.85
C GLY A 168 -10.02 -15.08 -4.02
N ALA A 169 -9.20 -14.13 -4.51
CA ALA A 169 -8.22 -14.35 -5.56
C ALA A 169 -6.80 -14.10 -5.05
N GLY A 170 -5.88 -15.03 -5.30
CA GLY A 170 -4.46 -14.87 -5.00
C GLY A 170 -3.66 -14.64 -6.27
N ILE A 171 -3.16 -13.43 -6.51
CA ILE A 171 -2.44 -13.09 -7.74
C ILE A 171 -0.95 -13.38 -7.55
N PHE A 172 -0.42 -14.36 -8.27
CA PHE A 172 0.98 -14.76 -8.20
C PHE A 172 1.82 -14.02 -9.23
N ALA A 173 2.91 -13.40 -8.75
CA ALA A 173 3.86 -12.61 -9.54
C ALA A 173 3.23 -11.46 -10.37
N PRO A 174 2.48 -10.54 -9.73
CA PRO A 174 1.87 -9.39 -10.40
C PRO A 174 2.89 -8.38 -10.97
N ALA A 175 4.16 -8.48 -10.58
CA ALA A 175 5.25 -7.66 -11.12
C ALA A 175 5.62 -8.01 -12.58
N TRP A 176 5.01 -9.05 -13.16
CA TRP A 176 5.22 -9.49 -14.54
C TRP A 176 5.35 -8.35 -15.59
N PRO A 177 4.52 -7.29 -15.59
CA PRO A 177 4.69 -6.20 -16.56
C PRO A 177 6.08 -5.55 -16.51
N TYR A 178 6.64 -5.35 -15.32
CA TYR A 178 7.96 -4.72 -15.14
C TYR A 178 9.12 -5.71 -15.29
N GLU A 179 8.87 -7.01 -15.06
CA GLU A 179 9.87 -8.07 -15.23
C GLU A 179 9.99 -8.54 -16.68
N HIS A 180 8.93 -8.38 -17.47
CA HIS A 180 8.84 -8.94 -18.82
C HIS A 180 9.13 -7.91 -19.93
N PHE A 181 8.70 -6.66 -19.75
CA PHE A 181 8.86 -5.62 -20.77
C PHE A 181 10.09 -4.77 -20.46
N ALA A 182 10.98 -4.62 -21.45
CA ALA A 182 12.22 -3.84 -21.27
C ALA A 182 11.97 -2.32 -21.14
N SER A 183 10.92 -1.83 -21.79
CA SER A 183 10.52 -0.42 -21.76
C SER A 183 9.65 -0.14 -20.55
N LEU A 184 10.01 0.90 -19.78
CA LEU A 184 9.20 1.35 -18.65
C LEU A 184 7.80 1.79 -19.10
N SER A 185 7.69 2.43 -20.26
CA SER A 185 6.40 2.86 -20.82
C SER A 185 5.50 1.66 -21.12
N ASP A 186 6.04 0.62 -21.77
CA ASP A 186 5.28 -0.58 -22.10
C ASP A 186 4.89 -1.34 -20.83
N SER A 187 5.79 -1.43 -19.85
CA SER A 187 5.52 -2.02 -18.53
C SER A 187 4.33 -1.33 -17.85
N GLN A 188 4.33 0.00 -17.82
CA GLN A 188 3.26 0.81 -17.23
C GLN A 188 1.94 0.70 -18.00
N ASP A 189 2.00 0.61 -19.33
CA ASP A 189 0.81 0.43 -20.17
C ASP A 189 0.15 -0.95 -19.94
N VAL A 190 0.97 -1.99 -19.84
CA VAL A 190 0.51 -3.36 -19.59
C VAL A 190 -0.01 -3.51 -18.16
N ASP A 191 0.65 -2.91 -17.17
CA ASP A 191 0.17 -2.85 -15.79
C ASP A 191 -1.20 -2.18 -15.71
N ARG A 192 -1.35 -0.98 -16.31
CA ARG A 192 -2.66 -0.29 -16.38
C ARG A 192 -3.72 -1.11 -17.11
N SER A 193 -3.36 -1.80 -18.19
CA SER A 193 -4.27 -2.71 -18.89
C SER A 193 -4.78 -3.81 -17.96
N MET A 194 -3.90 -4.47 -17.23
CA MET A 194 -4.24 -5.57 -16.32
C MET A 194 -5.09 -5.11 -15.13
N TRP A 195 -4.73 -4.01 -14.49
CA TRP A 195 -5.40 -3.53 -13.28
C TRP A 195 -6.68 -2.73 -13.56
N THR A 196 -6.71 -1.93 -14.62
CA THR A 196 -7.81 -0.97 -14.88
C THR A 196 -8.51 -1.12 -16.22
N GLY A 197 -8.00 -1.97 -17.11
CA GLY A 197 -8.64 -2.24 -18.41
C GLY A 197 -8.33 -1.16 -19.45
N SER A 198 -7.27 -0.38 -19.21
CA SER A 198 -6.72 0.57 -20.18
C SER A 198 -6.34 -0.16 -21.46
N ALA A 199 -6.55 0.48 -22.61
CA ALA A 199 -6.20 -0.14 -23.88
C ALA A 199 -4.68 -0.27 -24.03
N LEU A 200 -4.21 -1.46 -24.41
CA LEU A 200 -2.80 -1.68 -24.76
C LEU A 200 -2.39 -0.83 -25.96
N PRO A 201 -1.14 -0.33 -26.00
CA PRO A 201 -0.63 0.42 -27.13
C PRO A 201 -0.54 -0.48 -28.36
N LYS A 202 -0.86 0.08 -29.53
CA LYS A 202 -0.72 -0.63 -30.82
C LYS A 202 0.74 -0.98 -31.13
N SER A 203 1.66 -0.19 -30.61
CA SER A 203 3.11 -0.32 -30.78
C SER A 203 3.77 -1.13 -29.66
N LEU A 204 3.02 -1.86 -28.83
CA LEU A 204 3.58 -2.67 -27.75
C LEU A 204 4.68 -3.58 -28.29
N ASP A 205 5.92 -3.36 -27.82
CA ASP A 205 7.06 -4.16 -28.24
C ASP A 205 7.37 -5.25 -27.23
N CYS A 206 7.59 -6.47 -27.73
CA CYS A 206 7.86 -7.63 -26.90
C CYS A 206 8.59 -8.70 -27.71
N GLU A 207 9.54 -9.38 -27.05
CA GLU A 207 10.30 -10.50 -27.60
C GLU A 207 9.49 -11.81 -27.70
N CYS A 208 8.23 -11.82 -27.21
CA CYS A 208 7.36 -12.97 -27.32
C CYS A 208 7.12 -13.37 -28.79
N ALA A 209 7.20 -14.68 -29.06
CA ALA A 209 7.00 -15.25 -30.39
C ALA A 209 5.66 -14.86 -31.07
N SER A 210 4.64 -14.53 -30.29
CA SER A 210 3.36 -13.99 -30.79
C SER A 210 3.02 -12.69 -30.08
N LYS A 211 2.98 -11.59 -30.86
CA LYS A 211 2.56 -10.28 -30.36
C LYS A 211 1.09 -10.27 -29.89
N ARG A 212 0.25 -11.19 -30.38
CA ARG A 212 -1.15 -11.34 -29.93
C ARG A 212 -1.28 -11.91 -28.52
N ARG A 213 -0.20 -12.47 -27.95
CA ARG A 213 -0.21 -13.10 -26.61
C ARG A 213 -0.74 -12.17 -25.52
N HIS A 214 -0.48 -10.86 -25.64
CA HIS A 214 -0.92 -9.87 -24.66
C HIS A 214 -2.31 -9.28 -24.98
N PHE A 215 -2.87 -9.55 -26.17
CA PHE A 215 -4.19 -9.08 -26.58
C PHE A 215 -5.23 -10.17 -26.32
N VAL A 216 -5.46 -10.48 -25.05
CA VAL A 216 -6.48 -11.44 -24.60
C VAL A 216 -7.88 -10.93 -24.91
N GLU A 217 -8.78 -11.76 -25.43
CA GLU A 217 -10.16 -11.34 -25.65
C GLU A 217 -10.86 -11.00 -24.32
N GLY A 218 -11.58 -9.88 -24.28
CA GLY A 218 -12.34 -9.48 -23.08
C GLY A 218 -11.51 -8.89 -21.92
N TYR A 219 -10.20 -8.71 -22.04
CA TYR A 219 -9.38 -8.18 -20.92
C TYR A 219 -9.87 -6.82 -20.40
N ARG A 220 -10.25 -5.91 -21.31
CA ARG A 220 -10.78 -4.59 -20.97
C ARG A 220 -12.13 -4.66 -20.26
N ALA A 221 -12.87 -5.73 -20.52
CA ALA A 221 -14.19 -5.99 -19.95
C ALA A 221 -14.10 -6.44 -18.48
N HIS A 222 -12.96 -7.01 -18.07
CA HIS A 222 -12.75 -7.65 -16.77
C HIS A 222 -11.40 -7.28 -16.14
N PRO A 223 -11.07 -6.00 -15.89
CA PRO A 223 -9.83 -5.65 -15.21
C PRO A 223 -9.88 -6.04 -13.72
N ILE A 224 -8.71 -6.29 -13.11
CA ILE A 224 -8.63 -6.77 -11.72
C ILE A 224 -9.42 -5.87 -10.75
N LEU A 225 -9.27 -4.54 -10.87
CA LEU A 225 -9.91 -3.60 -9.94
C LEU A 225 -11.43 -3.48 -10.11
N GLU A 226 -12.04 -4.02 -11.17
CA GLU A 226 -13.50 -4.02 -11.32
C GLU A 226 -14.18 -4.83 -10.21
N ARG A 227 -13.52 -5.91 -9.77
CA ARG A 227 -14.06 -6.86 -8.79
C ARG A 227 -13.33 -6.82 -7.45
N ALA A 228 -12.28 -6.01 -7.34
CA ALA A 228 -11.59 -5.78 -6.09
C ALA A 228 -12.48 -4.99 -5.10
N ARG A 229 -12.45 -5.39 -3.83
CA ARG A 229 -13.12 -4.66 -2.76
C ARG A 229 -12.29 -3.42 -2.42
N GLU A 230 -12.85 -2.24 -2.69
CA GLU A 230 -12.24 -0.98 -2.27
C GLU A 230 -12.60 -0.65 -0.82
N HIS A 231 -11.58 -0.39 0.00
CA HIS A 231 -11.71 0.10 1.36
C HIS A 231 -11.59 1.64 1.40
N PRO A 232 -12.21 2.32 2.37
CA PRO A 232 -12.00 3.76 2.57
C PRO A 232 -10.52 4.08 2.76
N ALA A 233 -10.06 5.17 2.14
CA ALA A 233 -8.75 5.74 2.36
C ALA A 233 -8.69 6.48 3.70
N GLY A 234 -7.51 6.47 4.32
CA GLY A 234 -7.30 7.08 5.63
C GLY A 234 -7.94 6.27 6.77
N SER A 235 -8.08 6.91 7.93
CA SER A 235 -8.74 6.35 9.11
C SER A 235 -10.18 6.88 9.24
N LYS A 236 -10.86 6.51 10.33
CA LYS A 236 -12.19 7.04 10.66
C LYS A 236 -12.19 8.53 11.06
N THR A 237 -11.01 9.10 11.30
CA THR A 237 -10.83 10.47 11.83
C THR A 237 -9.86 11.32 11.01
N PHE A 238 -9.09 10.71 10.10
CA PHE A 238 -7.96 11.35 9.45
C PHE A 238 -7.76 10.88 8.02
N PHE A 239 -7.40 11.80 7.13
CA PHE A 239 -6.92 11.50 5.78
C PHE A 239 -5.90 12.57 5.36
N TYR A 240 -4.82 12.13 4.71
CA TYR A 240 -3.80 13.02 4.16
C TYR A 240 -3.24 12.44 2.86
N THR A 241 -2.94 13.33 1.92
CA THR A 241 -2.11 13.03 0.76
C THR A 241 -1.42 14.29 0.23
N ASP A 242 -0.16 14.15 -0.14
CA ASP A 242 0.60 15.11 -0.96
C ASP A 242 0.91 14.54 -2.36
N PHE A 243 0.27 13.42 -2.70
CA PHE A 243 0.44 12.71 -3.97
C PHE A 243 1.87 12.21 -4.24
N THR A 244 2.73 12.12 -3.21
CA THR A 244 4.07 11.53 -3.34
C THR A 244 3.97 10.11 -3.88
N GLN A 245 4.66 9.87 -5.00
CA GLN A 245 4.70 8.57 -5.66
C GLN A 245 5.90 7.76 -5.15
N ALA A 246 5.72 6.44 -5.08
CA ALA A 246 6.77 5.51 -4.68
C ALA A 246 7.97 5.51 -5.64
N PHE A 247 7.76 5.89 -6.90
CA PHE A 247 8.78 5.92 -7.94
C PHE A 247 8.84 7.31 -8.54
N THR A 248 10.03 7.90 -8.59
CA THR A 248 10.26 9.23 -9.16
C THR A 248 11.39 9.17 -10.18
N ILE A 249 11.25 9.94 -11.26
CA ILE A 249 12.28 10.09 -12.29
C ILE A 249 13.11 11.32 -11.90
N GLN A 250 14.38 11.13 -11.55
CA GLN A 250 15.30 12.21 -11.29
C GLN A 250 15.99 12.65 -12.60
N SER A 251 15.92 13.94 -12.90
CA SER A 251 16.76 14.60 -13.91
C SER A 251 17.91 15.33 -13.20
N GLY A 252 19.13 14.76 -13.18
CA GLY A 252 20.29 15.37 -12.53
C GLY A 252 21.49 14.44 -12.29
N HIS A 253 22.64 15.02 -11.92
CA HIS A 253 23.96 14.36 -11.82
C HIS A 253 24.27 13.66 -10.47
N GLU A 254 23.33 13.59 -9.53
CA GLU A 254 23.57 13.00 -8.20
C GLU A 254 23.10 11.54 -8.15
N LEU A 255 24.01 10.64 -8.56
CA LEU A 255 23.75 9.21 -8.74
C LEU A 255 24.35 8.38 -7.59
N ARG A 256 23.55 8.09 -6.56
CA ARG A 256 23.68 6.83 -5.79
C ARG A 256 22.30 6.18 -5.70
N GLY A 257 22.14 5.00 -6.31
CA GLY A 257 20.96 4.15 -6.16
C GLY A 257 19.86 4.24 -7.23
N SER A 258 20.03 5.02 -8.31
CA SER A 258 19.06 5.03 -9.42
C SER A 258 19.40 4.01 -10.49
N ILE A 259 18.41 3.28 -11.00
CA ILE A 259 18.52 2.50 -12.25
C ILE A 259 17.84 3.33 -13.33
N ASN A 260 18.56 3.71 -14.39
CA ASN A 260 18.02 4.50 -15.50
C ASN A 260 17.35 5.84 -15.08
N GLY A 261 17.81 6.48 -14.01
CA GLY A 261 17.23 7.72 -13.48
C GLY A 261 15.95 7.54 -12.64
N LEU A 262 15.50 6.30 -12.41
CA LEU A 262 14.38 6.01 -11.51
C LEU A 262 14.87 5.79 -10.07
N ARG A 263 14.28 6.51 -9.12
CA ARG A 263 14.47 6.32 -7.68
C ARG A 263 13.22 5.67 -7.10
N ALA A 264 13.39 4.56 -6.38
CA ALA A 264 12.33 3.93 -5.60
C ALA A 264 12.37 4.42 -4.15
N SER A 265 11.23 4.79 -3.61
CA SER A 265 11.02 5.25 -2.23
C SER A 265 9.65 4.78 -1.77
N LEU A 266 9.47 3.45 -1.69
CA LEU A 266 8.19 2.81 -1.39
C LEU A 266 7.56 3.34 -0.09
N ALA A 267 8.38 3.52 0.95
CA ALA A 267 7.92 4.03 2.24
C ALA A 267 7.43 5.49 2.21
N SER A 268 7.81 6.28 1.19
CA SER A 268 7.34 7.66 1.04
C SER A 268 6.04 7.79 0.26
N GLN A 269 5.45 6.68 -0.18
CA GLN A 269 4.24 6.72 -1.00
C GLN A 269 3.06 7.26 -0.20
N SER A 270 2.49 8.36 -0.66
CA SER A 270 1.22 8.88 -0.15
C SER A 270 0.04 8.10 -0.73
N ILE A 271 -1.12 8.22 -0.09
CA ILE A 271 -2.36 7.64 -0.60
C ILE A 271 -2.68 8.29 -1.95
N THR A 272 -2.61 7.52 -3.03
CA THR A 272 -2.91 8.00 -4.39
C THR A 272 -4.41 7.93 -4.68
N PRO A 273 -4.97 8.82 -5.51
CA PRO A 273 -6.38 8.78 -5.88
C PRO A 273 -6.72 7.46 -6.58
N ARG A 274 -8.01 7.12 -6.58
CA ARG A 274 -8.59 6.08 -7.43
C ARG A 274 -8.00 6.19 -8.82
N CYS A 275 -7.60 5.05 -9.39
CA CYS A 275 -6.98 5.06 -10.71
C CYS A 275 -7.90 5.78 -11.69
N ILE A 276 -7.42 6.93 -12.18
CA ILE A 276 -8.18 7.98 -12.87
C ILE A 276 -8.69 7.51 -14.25
N SER A 277 -8.35 6.29 -14.64
CA SER A 277 -8.68 5.69 -15.93
C SER A 277 -9.71 4.58 -15.80
N ARG A 278 -10.87 4.82 -15.15
CA ARG A 278 -12.07 4.04 -15.49
C ARG A 278 -12.46 4.43 -16.91
N ALA A 279 -11.81 3.79 -17.87
CA ALA A 279 -11.87 4.00 -19.31
C ALA A 279 -13.21 3.55 -19.91
N ARG A 280 -14.34 3.88 -19.27
CA ARG A 280 -15.64 3.51 -19.78
C ARG A 280 -16.65 4.60 -20.03
N ASP A 281 -16.53 5.86 -19.57
CA ASP A 281 -17.57 6.81 -20.01
C ASP A 281 -17.27 8.30 -20.18
N ARG A 282 -16.25 8.96 -19.60
CA ARG A 282 -15.97 10.38 -19.94
C ARG A 282 -14.51 10.79 -19.77
N ASP A 283 -13.77 10.86 -20.89
CA ASP A 283 -12.40 11.41 -20.97
C ASP A 283 -12.36 12.96 -20.91
N ASP A 284 -13.42 13.60 -20.40
CA ASP A 284 -13.56 15.05 -20.45
C ASP A 284 -12.88 15.75 -19.26
N ILE A 285 -12.72 15.10 -18.10
CA ILE A 285 -11.91 15.58 -16.97
C ILE A 285 -11.05 14.43 -16.42
N PHE A 286 -9.77 14.69 -16.18
CA PHE A 286 -8.85 13.67 -15.67
C PHE A 286 -7.68 14.31 -14.91
N GLY A 287 -7.10 13.59 -13.97
CA GLY A 287 -5.88 13.98 -13.27
C GLY A 287 -4.65 13.14 -13.67
N ARG A 288 -3.47 13.72 -13.53
CA ARG A 288 -2.17 13.05 -13.68
C ARG A 288 -1.32 13.29 -12.44
N LEU A 289 -0.70 12.24 -11.93
CA LEU A 289 0.25 12.37 -10.83
C LEU A 289 1.61 12.81 -11.40
N GLU A 290 2.13 13.91 -10.86
CA GLU A 290 3.46 14.41 -11.17
C GLU A 290 4.38 14.17 -9.97
N SER A 291 5.70 14.08 -10.19
CA SER A 291 6.68 13.73 -9.14
C SER A 291 7.63 14.88 -8.78
N CYS A 292 7.73 15.92 -9.61
CA CYS A 292 8.66 17.04 -9.43
C CYS A 292 7.93 18.39 -9.62
N PRO A 293 7.42 19.02 -8.55
CA PRO A 293 7.14 18.42 -7.23
C PRO A 293 5.95 17.44 -7.30
N SER A 294 5.79 16.62 -6.26
CA SER A 294 4.63 15.73 -6.11
C SER A 294 3.33 16.51 -6.07
N ARG A 295 2.37 16.13 -6.92
CA ARG A 295 1.05 16.78 -7.06
C ARG A 295 0.13 15.99 -7.97
N LEU A 296 -1.16 16.34 -7.93
CA LEU A 296 -2.16 15.93 -8.92
C LEU A 296 -2.45 17.11 -9.88
N SER A 297 -2.01 17.00 -11.13
CA SER A 297 -2.34 17.95 -12.20
C SER A 297 -3.70 17.60 -12.80
N LEU A 298 -4.66 18.53 -12.71
CA LEU A 298 -6.03 18.36 -13.19
C LEU A 298 -6.19 18.94 -14.59
N TYR A 299 -6.68 18.11 -15.51
CA TYR A 299 -6.93 18.46 -16.91
C TYR A 299 -8.40 18.32 -17.26
N ALA A 300 -8.85 19.15 -18.20
CA ALA A 300 -10.14 18.98 -18.85
C ALA A 300 -9.97 19.06 -20.37
N ARG A 301 -10.57 18.10 -21.10
CA ARG A 301 -10.72 18.17 -22.55
C ARG A 301 -11.91 19.07 -22.86
N THR A 302 -11.75 20.02 -23.77
CA THR A 302 -12.85 20.89 -24.17
C THR A 302 -13.89 20.10 -24.96
N PRO A 303 -15.17 20.21 -24.58
CA PRO A 303 -16.19 19.38 -25.17
C PRO A 303 -16.53 19.82 -26.59
N GLN A 304 -17.01 18.89 -27.42
CA GLN A 304 -17.55 19.19 -28.75
C GLN A 304 -18.95 19.83 -28.69
N ALA A 305 -19.65 19.70 -27.56
CA ALA A 305 -20.99 20.25 -27.34
C ALA A 305 -21.05 20.98 -25.98
N GLU A 306 -21.94 21.96 -25.85
CA GLU A 306 -22.14 22.67 -24.58
C GLU A 306 -22.64 21.72 -23.49
N TYR A 307 -21.96 21.70 -22.35
CA TYR A 307 -22.40 20.98 -21.15
C TYR A 307 -23.07 21.94 -20.18
N THR A 308 -24.28 21.60 -19.75
CA THR A 308 -25.03 22.36 -18.73
C THR A 308 -24.84 21.82 -17.31
N LYS A 309 -24.13 20.70 -17.14
CA LYS A 309 -23.87 20.04 -15.86
C LYS A 309 -22.38 20.12 -15.50
N PRO A 310 -22.04 20.18 -14.20
CA PRO A 310 -20.64 20.09 -13.78
C PRO A 310 -20.02 18.76 -14.17
N ARG A 311 -18.74 18.80 -14.52
CA ARG A 311 -17.89 17.62 -14.69
C ARG A 311 -17.25 17.27 -13.36
N GLU A 312 -17.15 15.98 -13.07
CA GLU A 312 -16.72 15.49 -11.77
C GLU A 312 -15.60 14.46 -11.93
N LEU A 313 -14.54 14.62 -11.13
CA LEU A 313 -13.49 13.62 -10.95
C LEU A 313 -13.49 13.14 -9.50
N SER A 314 -13.94 11.90 -9.27
CA SER A 314 -13.88 11.26 -7.95
C SER A 314 -12.46 10.81 -7.62
N LEU A 315 -11.92 11.29 -6.50
CA LEU A 315 -10.54 11.03 -6.10
C LEU A 315 -10.44 9.92 -5.07
N PHE A 316 -11.18 10.01 -3.97
CA PHE A 316 -11.03 9.11 -2.82
C PHE A 316 -12.37 8.67 -2.28
N ARG A 317 -12.46 7.41 -1.86
CA ARG A 317 -13.52 6.94 -0.95
C ARG A 317 -13.04 7.16 0.47
N LEU A 318 -13.86 7.79 1.30
CA LEU A 318 -13.57 8.01 2.73
C LEU A 318 -14.69 7.43 3.59
N SER A 319 -14.46 7.39 4.90
CA SER A 319 -15.47 7.01 5.87
C SER A 319 -15.17 7.70 7.20
N ILE A 320 -15.21 9.03 7.18
CA ILE A 320 -14.86 9.88 8.33
C ILE A 320 -16.15 10.42 8.97
N LEU A 321 -16.30 10.20 10.27
CA LEU A 321 -17.41 10.75 11.04
C LEU A 321 -17.13 12.22 11.41
N VAL A 322 -18.11 13.08 11.21
CA VAL A 322 -18.10 14.47 11.68
C VAL A 322 -18.67 14.48 13.09
N SER A 323 -17.81 14.32 14.10
CA SER A 323 -18.23 14.27 15.51
C SER A 323 -18.42 15.66 16.13
N GLU A 324 -17.45 16.57 15.94
CA GLU A 324 -17.52 17.94 16.46
C GLU A 324 -17.15 18.97 15.38
N ARG A 325 -15.87 19.00 15.00
CA ARG A 325 -15.31 19.94 14.02
C ARG A 325 -14.26 19.25 13.17
N LEU A 326 -14.52 19.19 11.87
CA LEU A 326 -13.61 18.66 10.89
C LEU A 326 -12.88 19.80 10.19
N LEU A 327 -11.55 19.77 10.19
CA LEU A 327 -10.70 20.67 9.42
C LEU A 327 -10.36 20.02 8.09
N VAL A 328 -10.75 20.68 7.00
CA VAL A 328 -10.39 20.27 5.65
C VAL A 328 -9.47 21.33 5.06
N SER A 329 -8.25 20.93 4.69
CA SER A 329 -7.31 21.82 4.00
C SER A 329 -6.96 21.29 2.61
N ILE A 330 -6.92 22.18 1.64
CA ILE A 330 -6.43 21.90 0.29
C ILE A 330 -5.39 22.94 -0.11
N THR A 331 -4.23 22.47 -0.59
CA THR A 331 -3.18 23.32 -1.16
C THR A 331 -3.12 23.11 -2.65
N TYR A 332 -3.12 24.19 -3.44
CA TYR A 332 -3.23 24.13 -4.90
C TYR A 332 -2.58 25.32 -5.61
N GLN A 333 -2.36 25.18 -6.92
CA GLN A 333 -2.11 26.26 -7.89
C GLN A 333 -3.21 26.22 -8.94
N LYS A 334 -3.82 27.36 -9.28
CA LYS A 334 -4.92 27.40 -10.26
C LYS A 334 -4.54 28.25 -11.45
N PHE A 335 -4.70 27.68 -12.64
CA PHE A 335 -4.25 28.28 -13.90
C PHE A 335 -5.42 28.75 -14.78
N ALA A 336 -6.52 27.98 -14.81
CA ALA A 336 -7.67 28.28 -15.66
C ALA A 336 -8.67 29.26 -15.02
N ALA A 337 -9.45 29.96 -15.87
CA ALA A 337 -10.57 30.83 -15.45
C ALA A 337 -11.76 30.04 -14.90
N ALA A 338 -11.63 28.72 -14.89
CA ALA A 338 -12.65 27.77 -14.55
C ALA A 338 -13.15 27.94 -13.13
N ASP A 339 -14.44 27.73 -12.93
CA ASP A 339 -14.92 27.52 -11.58
C ASP A 339 -14.63 26.08 -11.17
N LEU A 340 -13.91 25.92 -10.06
CA LEU A 340 -13.37 24.65 -9.59
C LEU A 340 -13.62 24.54 -8.08
N TRP A 341 -14.03 23.35 -7.62
CA TRP A 341 -14.32 23.08 -6.21
C TRP A 341 -13.82 21.70 -5.79
N LEU A 342 -13.42 21.58 -4.53
CA LEU A 342 -13.35 20.31 -3.82
C LEU A 342 -14.72 20.02 -3.19
N ARG A 343 -15.38 18.94 -3.61
CA ARG A 343 -16.62 18.46 -3.00
C ARG A 343 -16.33 17.44 -1.89
N LEU A 344 -16.99 17.63 -0.76
CA LEU A 344 -17.01 16.71 0.37
C LEU A 344 -18.22 15.77 0.22
N ASP A 345 -18.00 14.57 -0.28
CA ASP A 345 -19.07 13.64 -0.62
C ASP A 345 -19.79 13.14 0.64
N GLY A 346 -21.13 13.14 0.62
CA GLY A 346 -21.96 12.78 1.78
C GLY A 346 -22.30 13.97 2.69
N LEU A 347 -21.56 15.08 2.60
CA LEU A 347 -21.84 16.31 3.34
C LEU A 347 -22.48 17.41 2.49
N ASP A 348 -22.41 17.32 1.15
CA ASP A 348 -22.91 18.34 0.20
C ASP A 348 -22.23 19.71 0.35
N ILE A 349 -21.00 19.71 0.87
CA ILE A 349 -20.19 20.90 1.05
C ILE A 349 -19.19 21.00 -0.10
N ARG A 350 -18.94 22.24 -0.54
CA ARG A 350 -18.01 22.53 -1.63
C ARG A 350 -17.05 23.62 -1.20
N ILE A 351 -15.76 23.31 -1.23
CA ILE A 351 -14.68 24.24 -0.92
C ILE A 351 -14.20 24.84 -2.25
N PRO A 352 -14.35 26.15 -2.46
CA PRO A 352 -14.00 26.77 -3.75
C PRO A 352 -12.49 26.87 -3.92
N ILE A 353 -12.01 26.48 -5.11
CA ILE A 353 -10.61 26.64 -5.53
C ILE A 353 -10.53 27.95 -6.30
N VAL A 354 -10.16 29.01 -5.61
CA VAL A 354 -10.21 30.41 -6.08
C VAL A 354 -8.82 30.99 -6.33
N GLY A 355 -8.77 32.12 -7.05
CA GLY A 355 -7.53 32.86 -7.32
C GLY A 355 -6.68 32.19 -8.40
N ARG A 356 -6.52 32.85 -9.56
CA ARG A 356 -5.54 32.39 -10.55
C ARG A 356 -4.16 32.83 -10.10
N SER A 357 -3.30 31.86 -9.83
CA SER A 357 -1.94 32.12 -9.36
C SER A 357 -1.02 30.96 -9.72
N HIS A 358 0.20 31.30 -10.11
CA HIS A 358 1.31 30.35 -10.19
C HIS A 358 1.90 30.07 -8.80
N GLU A 359 1.53 30.85 -7.78
CA GLU A 359 1.89 30.60 -6.39
C GLU A 359 0.93 29.60 -5.74
N GLN A 360 1.44 28.85 -4.76
CA GLN A 360 0.62 27.93 -3.99
C GLN A 360 -0.33 28.68 -3.07
N ASN A 361 -1.59 28.27 -3.07
CA ASN A 361 -2.64 28.77 -2.18
C ASN A 361 -3.13 27.63 -1.30
N THR A 362 -3.44 27.92 -0.05
CA THR A 362 -4.05 26.96 0.88
C THR A 362 -5.38 27.50 1.37
N VAL A 363 -6.42 26.71 1.23
CA VAL A 363 -7.73 26.97 1.83
C VAL A 363 -7.92 25.98 2.96
N ILE A 364 -8.38 26.47 4.12
CA ILE A 364 -8.71 25.67 5.31
C ILE A 364 -10.15 25.99 5.68
N GLU A 365 -11.01 24.97 5.65
CA GLU A 365 -12.42 25.10 6.03
C GLU A 365 -12.71 24.30 7.30
N GLN A 366 -13.51 24.89 8.17
CA GLN A 366 -14.01 24.25 9.38
C GLN A 366 -15.43 23.76 9.14
N ILE A 367 -15.63 22.46 9.20
CA ILE A 367 -16.91 21.81 8.94
C ILE A 367 -17.50 21.32 10.26
N GLN A 368 -18.74 21.70 10.54
CA GLN A 368 -19.51 21.27 11.71
C GLN A 368 -20.69 20.42 11.28
N ALA A 369 -21.15 19.54 12.17
CA ALA A 369 -22.42 18.85 11.97
C ALA A 369 -23.55 19.90 12.03
N ASP A 370 -24.26 20.09 10.92
CA ASP A 370 -25.27 21.13 10.75
C ASP A 370 -26.70 20.71 11.18
N GLY A 371 -26.82 19.58 11.89
CA GLY A 371 -28.11 19.01 12.29
C GLY A 371 -28.94 18.44 11.13
N SER A 372 -28.47 18.51 9.87
CA SER A 372 -29.17 17.96 8.69
C SER A 372 -29.21 16.43 8.63
N GLY A 373 -28.57 15.76 9.58
CA GLY A 373 -28.37 14.31 9.60
C GLY A 373 -27.18 13.82 8.76
N ARG A 374 -26.52 14.71 8.00
CA ARG A 374 -25.31 14.39 7.21
C ARG A 374 -24.08 14.43 8.10
N THR A 375 -23.74 13.29 8.69
CA THR A 375 -22.64 13.19 9.66
C THR A 375 -21.41 12.47 9.13
N HIS A 376 -21.39 12.04 7.87
CA HIS A 376 -20.34 11.18 7.32
C HIS A 376 -19.75 11.74 6.03
N LEU A 377 -18.44 11.97 6.04
CA LEU A 377 -17.66 12.20 4.83
C LEU A 377 -17.32 10.86 4.17
N THR A 378 -17.89 10.65 2.99
CA THR A 378 -17.83 9.38 2.25
C THR A 378 -16.84 9.40 1.09
N GLY A 379 -16.27 10.56 0.77
CA GLY A 379 -15.35 10.71 -0.34
C GLY A 379 -14.96 12.15 -0.64
N LEU A 380 -14.04 12.29 -1.58
CA LEU A 380 -13.57 13.57 -2.10
C LEU A 380 -13.65 13.54 -3.63
N SER A 381 -14.28 14.55 -4.21
CA SER A 381 -14.38 14.76 -5.66
C SER A 381 -13.98 16.17 -6.05
N LEU A 382 -13.38 16.33 -7.23
CA LEU A 382 -13.16 17.65 -7.85
C LEU A 382 -14.30 17.94 -8.83
N LEU A 383 -14.91 19.12 -8.69
CA LEU A 383 -15.96 19.60 -9.59
C LEU A 383 -15.46 20.75 -10.44
N PHE A 384 -15.79 20.70 -11.73
CA PHE A 384 -15.46 21.73 -12.71
C PHE A 384 -16.71 22.16 -13.49
N TYR A 385 -16.86 23.45 -13.73
CA TYR A 385 -17.94 24.01 -14.54
C TYR A 385 -17.39 24.70 -15.79
N ASP A 386 -17.98 24.38 -16.95
CA ASP A 386 -17.59 24.88 -18.25
C ASP A 386 -17.95 26.35 -18.45
N ASN A 387 -17.02 27.24 -18.09
CA ASN A 387 -17.12 28.67 -18.37
C ASN A 387 -15.93 29.19 -19.21
N VAL A 388 -15.00 28.31 -19.61
CA VAL A 388 -13.77 28.68 -20.33
C VAL A 388 -13.92 28.44 -21.84
N LYS A 389 -13.73 29.50 -22.64
CA LYS A 389 -13.73 29.41 -24.11
C LYS A 389 -12.34 28.99 -24.63
N VAL A 390 -12.18 27.74 -25.05
CA VAL A 390 -10.96 27.21 -25.71
C VAL A 390 -11.38 26.45 -26.97
N ALA A 391 -10.47 26.25 -27.93
CA ALA A 391 -10.76 25.48 -29.13
C ALA A 391 -11.20 24.05 -28.76
N VAL A 392 -12.16 23.52 -29.53
CA VAL A 392 -12.76 22.21 -29.31
C VAL A 392 -11.72 21.11 -29.52
N GLY A 393 -11.59 20.20 -28.56
CA GLY A 393 -10.64 19.09 -28.61
C GLY A 393 -9.31 19.34 -27.89
N ASP A 394 -9.04 20.58 -27.49
CA ASP A 394 -7.85 20.91 -26.70
C ASP A 394 -7.96 20.38 -25.27
N THR A 395 -6.79 20.13 -24.66
CA THR A 395 -6.68 19.77 -23.25
C THR A 395 -6.20 20.98 -22.46
N LEU A 396 -7.00 21.41 -21.48
CA LEU A 396 -6.70 22.54 -20.61
C LEU A 396 -6.19 22.05 -19.25
N LEU A 397 -5.04 22.55 -18.80
CA LEU A 397 -4.59 22.40 -17.42
C LEU A 397 -5.39 23.37 -16.53
N LEU A 398 -6.14 22.82 -15.58
CA LEU A 398 -7.04 23.57 -14.71
C LEU A 398 -6.32 24.07 -13.46
N ALA A 399 -5.73 23.13 -12.72
CA ALA A 399 -5.07 23.36 -11.45
C ALA A 399 -4.11 22.21 -11.13
N ASP A 400 -3.10 22.51 -10.33
CA ASP A 400 -2.28 21.52 -9.65
C ASP A 400 -2.72 21.43 -8.19
N ILE A 401 -3.10 20.25 -7.71
CA ILE A 401 -3.43 20.02 -6.31
C ILE A 401 -2.20 19.43 -5.64
N MET A 402 -1.64 20.18 -4.69
CA MET A 402 -0.39 19.84 -4.01
C MET A 402 -0.66 18.94 -2.80
N GLN A 403 -1.72 19.21 -2.04
CA GLN A 403 -2.01 18.49 -0.81
C GLN A 403 -3.50 18.55 -0.47
N ILE A 404 -4.04 17.48 0.10
CA ILE A 404 -5.34 17.47 0.78
C ILE A 404 -5.17 16.83 2.15
N CYS A 405 -5.70 17.49 3.20
CA CYS A 405 -5.76 16.94 4.56
C CYS A 405 -7.18 17.09 5.11
N VAL A 406 -7.66 16.05 5.75
CA VAL A 406 -8.92 16.01 6.49
C VAL A 406 -8.61 15.47 7.88
N ARG A 407 -8.93 16.21 8.93
CA ARG A 407 -8.67 15.80 10.32
C ARG A 407 -9.67 16.43 11.27
N GLN A 408 -9.79 15.92 12.49
CA GLN A 408 -10.57 16.62 13.52
C GLN A 408 -9.80 17.88 13.98
N GLU A 409 -10.54 18.89 14.45
CA GLU A 409 -9.97 20.03 15.16
C GLU A 409 -9.62 19.63 16.58
N TYR A 410 -8.46 20.07 17.09
CA TYR A 410 -8.00 19.77 18.45
C TYR A 410 -7.77 21.05 19.23
N HIS A 411 -8.10 21.02 20.51
CA HIS A 411 -8.04 22.18 21.40
C HIS A 411 -6.66 22.41 22.05
N ALA A 412 -5.76 21.41 22.04
CA ALA A 412 -4.44 21.50 22.66
C ALA A 412 -3.31 21.21 21.65
N ALA A 413 -2.35 22.12 21.55
CA ALA A 413 -1.13 21.89 20.79
C ALA A 413 -0.18 21.00 21.62
N ARG A 414 0.05 19.76 21.18
CA ARG A 414 1.09 18.90 21.74
C ARG A 414 2.47 19.38 21.26
N SER A 415 3.43 19.46 22.18
CA SER A 415 4.83 19.77 21.84
C SER A 415 5.67 18.52 21.99
N TYR A 416 6.46 18.22 20.97
CA TYR A 416 7.38 17.09 20.99
C TYR A 416 8.83 17.58 20.99
N THR A 417 9.70 16.85 21.67
CA THR A 417 11.15 17.10 21.61
C THR A 417 11.87 15.83 21.25
N LEU A 418 12.98 15.95 20.51
CA LEU A 418 13.86 14.84 20.21
C LEU A 418 15.01 14.83 21.22
N SER A 419 15.24 13.68 21.83
CA SER A 419 16.21 13.48 22.90
C SER A 419 17.11 12.28 22.61
N GLU A 420 18.15 12.11 23.41
CA GLU A 420 19.11 11.00 23.30
C GLU A 420 19.65 10.77 21.87
N VAL A 421 19.93 11.85 21.13
CA VAL A 421 20.43 11.73 19.77
C VAL A 421 21.89 11.25 19.78
N VAL A 422 22.12 10.08 19.18
CA VAL A 422 23.43 9.41 19.17
C VAL A 422 23.84 9.03 17.75
N LEU A 423 25.09 9.32 17.41
CA LEU A 423 25.75 8.83 16.20
C LEU A 423 26.75 7.73 16.59
N GLN A 424 26.46 6.49 16.22
CA GLN A 424 27.27 5.32 16.53
C GLN A 424 27.93 4.75 15.28
N GLU A 425 29.22 4.44 15.36
CA GLU A 425 29.94 3.76 14.28
C GLU A 425 29.57 2.27 14.27
N ILE A 426 29.11 1.77 13.12
CA ILE A 426 28.84 0.34 12.90
C ILE A 426 30.09 -0.33 12.34
N ASP A 427 30.65 0.27 11.28
CA ASP A 427 31.87 -0.12 10.60
C ASP A 427 32.60 1.12 10.04
N GLU A 428 33.69 0.93 9.30
CA GLU A 428 34.53 2.02 8.78
C GLU A 428 33.77 3.02 7.89
N VAL A 429 32.71 2.59 7.22
CA VAL A 429 31.95 3.40 6.25
C VAL A 429 30.52 3.70 6.71
N THR A 430 29.99 2.94 7.67
CA THR A 430 28.58 3.02 8.08
C THR A 430 28.46 3.51 9.52
N SER A 431 27.60 4.50 9.73
CA SER A 431 27.20 4.97 11.05
C SER A 431 25.68 4.90 11.22
N CYS A 432 25.21 4.58 12.41
CA CYS A 432 23.81 4.63 12.78
C CYS A 432 23.54 5.91 13.58
N LEU A 433 22.66 6.76 13.05
CA LEU A 433 22.04 7.85 13.79
C LEU A 433 20.78 7.30 14.46
N SER A 434 20.62 7.49 15.77
CA SER A 434 19.44 7.08 16.53
C SER A 434 18.99 8.17 17.49
N TRP A 435 17.71 8.19 17.83
CA TRP A 435 17.13 9.18 18.75
C TRP A 435 15.92 8.61 19.48
N LYS A 436 15.49 9.33 20.51
CA LYS A 436 14.18 9.16 21.15
C LYS A 436 13.36 10.43 20.96
N PHE A 437 12.08 10.35 21.30
CA PHE A 437 11.23 11.53 21.40
C PHE A 437 10.45 11.50 22.71
N ASP A 438 10.21 12.69 23.25
CA ASP A 438 9.40 12.92 24.43
C ASP A 438 8.16 13.73 24.05
N ASP A 439 7.00 13.35 24.57
CA ASP A 439 5.68 13.98 24.34
C ASP A 439 5.25 14.93 25.46
N GLY A 440 6.09 15.13 26.47
CA GLY A 440 5.91 16.14 27.52
C GLY A 440 4.88 15.79 28.60
N GLU A 441 4.28 14.60 28.59
CA GLU A 441 3.40 14.14 29.66
C GLU A 441 4.17 13.26 30.66
N GLU A 442 4.12 13.62 31.96
CA GLU A 442 4.61 12.74 33.03
C GLU A 442 3.82 11.42 33.00
N VAL A 443 4.56 10.32 32.91
CA VAL A 443 4.04 8.95 32.78
C VAL A 443 3.11 8.61 33.96
N HIS A 444 1.80 8.77 33.75
CA HIS A 444 0.78 8.08 34.53
C HIS A 444 0.16 6.99 33.67
N ASP A 445 0.74 5.80 33.81
CA ASP A 445 0.15 4.47 33.69
C ASP A 445 -1.29 4.42 33.17
N VAL A 446 -1.49 4.34 31.85
CA VAL A 446 -2.69 3.75 31.26
C VAL A 446 -2.33 3.18 29.89
N SER A 447 -2.81 1.97 29.60
CA SER A 447 -2.83 1.30 28.30
C SER A 447 -2.87 2.25 27.10
N HIS A 448 -2.10 1.95 26.05
CA HIS A 448 -2.01 2.67 24.77
C HIS A 448 -3.34 3.14 24.12
N ALA A 449 -4.50 2.64 24.58
CA ALA A 449 -5.84 3.03 24.18
C ALA A 449 -6.28 4.46 24.59
N SER A 450 -5.55 5.18 25.46
CA SER A 450 -5.94 6.54 25.89
C SER A 450 -5.35 7.68 25.03
N ARG A 451 -4.52 7.37 24.02
CA ARG A 451 -3.86 8.37 23.15
C ARG A 451 -4.73 8.92 22.01
N ASP A 452 -5.92 8.34 21.79
CA ASP A 452 -6.86 8.61 20.69
C ASP A 452 -7.58 9.98 20.72
N GLY A 453 -7.34 10.81 21.75
CA GLY A 453 -8.09 12.06 21.94
C GLY A 453 -7.83 13.14 20.89
N ASP A 454 -6.69 13.07 20.17
CA ASP A 454 -6.33 14.03 19.15
C ASP A 454 -6.50 13.50 17.73
N GLY A 455 -7.27 12.43 17.50
CA GLY A 455 -7.71 11.90 16.19
C GLY A 455 -6.68 11.79 15.04
N LEU A 456 -5.40 12.04 15.29
CA LEU A 456 -4.28 11.93 14.40
C LEU A 456 -3.76 10.48 14.45
N PRO A 457 -3.17 9.97 13.36
CA PRO A 457 -2.58 8.65 13.37
C PRO A 457 -1.38 8.59 14.33
N HIS A 458 -1.18 7.40 14.92
CA HIS A 458 -0.02 7.09 15.75
C HIS A 458 0.59 5.77 15.28
N SER A 459 1.90 5.76 15.11
CA SER A 459 2.71 4.60 14.73
C SER A 459 3.34 3.95 15.95
N ASN A 460 3.39 2.62 15.99
CA ASN A 460 4.11 1.90 17.04
C ASN A 460 5.63 2.09 16.96
N MET A 461 6.15 2.43 15.77
CA MET A 461 7.58 2.63 15.53
C MET A 461 8.01 4.08 15.65
N THR A 462 7.18 5.00 15.15
CA THR A 462 7.52 6.43 14.99
C THR A 462 6.61 7.34 15.80
N GLY A 463 5.69 6.83 16.61
CA GLY A 463 4.79 7.65 17.42
C GLY A 463 3.91 8.57 16.56
N PRO A 464 3.82 9.89 16.88
CA PRO A 464 3.01 10.85 16.13
C PRO A 464 3.63 11.26 14.77
N PHE A 465 4.82 10.77 14.46
CA PHE A 465 5.57 11.13 13.27
C PHE A 465 5.26 10.17 12.12
N SER A 466 4.95 10.70 10.94
CA SER A 466 4.89 9.92 9.72
C SER A 466 6.28 9.51 9.25
N PHE A 467 7.26 10.41 9.38
CA PHE A 467 8.67 10.16 9.11
C PHE A 467 9.54 11.28 9.70
N PHE A 468 10.87 11.09 9.62
CA PHE A 468 11.85 12.09 9.99
C PHE A 468 12.71 12.46 8.78
N ILE A 469 12.92 13.76 8.54
CA ILE A 469 13.87 14.25 7.53
C ILE A 469 15.24 14.37 8.20
N ILE A 470 16.26 13.80 7.56
CA ILE A 470 17.63 13.81 8.03
C ILE A 470 18.45 14.74 7.13
N ASP A 471 19.02 15.79 7.72
CA ASP A 471 19.99 16.66 7.07
C ASP A 471 21.38 16.48 7.69
N VAL A 472 22.40 16.35 6.84
CA VAL A 472 23.81 16.28 7.22
C VAL A 472 24.55 17.45 6.58
N ASN A 473 25.24 18.24 7.40
CA ASN A 473 26.03 19.40 6.97
C ASN A 473 25.25 20.40 6.08
N GLY A 474 23.92 20.47 6.25
CA GLY A 474 23.03 21.39 5.52
C GLY A 474 22.39 20.80 4.26
N ALA A 475 22.62 19.52 3.94
CA ALA A 475 21.99 18.82 2.84
C ALA A 475 21.05 17.71 3.34
N GLU A 476 19.84 17.61 2.79
CA GLU A 476 18.92 16.51 3.06
C GLU A 476 19.49 15.21 2.46
N VAL A 477 19.72 14.22 3.31
CA VAL A 477 20.27 12.92 2.89
C VAL A 477 19.20 11.84 2.77
N GLY A 478 18.05 12.02 3.43
CA GLY A 478 16.93 11.09 3.29
C GLY A 478 15.86 11.22 4.36
N ARG A 479 14.93 10.26 4.33
CA ARG A 479 13.81 10.15 5.27
C ARG A 479 13.93 8.84 6.06
N ALA A 480 13.79 8.93 7.37
CA ALA A 480 13.69 7.78 8.26
C ALA A 480 12.22 7.47 8.59
N TYR A 481 11.86 6.19 8.54
CA TYR A 481 10.54 5.66 8.93
C TYR A 481 10.65 4.83 10.23
N ALA A 482 11.69 5.11 11.00
CA ALA A 482 12.01 4.52 12.30
C ALA A 482 12.72 5.60 13.14
N LEU A 483 13.09 5.24 14.37
CA LEU A 483 13.87 6.10 15.28
C LEU A 483 15.39 5.96 15.09
N ASP A 484 15.78 5.40 13.95
CA ASP A 484 17.16 5.30 13.50
C ASP A 484 17.29 5.56 11.98
N PHE A 485 18.52 5.85 11.56
CA PHE A 485 18.87 6.06 10.16
C PHE A 485 20.33 5.70 9.90
N LEU A 486 20.57 4.92 8.86
CA LEU A 486 21.92 4.55 8.44
C LEU A 486 22.52 5.62 7.54
N LEU A 487 23.72 6.05 7.88
CA LEU A 487 24.51 7.03 7.16
C LEU A 487 25.81 6.40 6.66
N GLN A 488 26.21 6.77 5.45
CA GLN A 488 27.43 6.29 4.82
C GLN A 488 28.46 7.42 4.70
N ASP A 489 29.74 7.05 4.75
CA ASP A 489 30.88 7.92 4.43
C ASP A 489 30.90 9.24 5.20
N LEU A 490 30.45 9.23 6.47
CA LEU A 490 30.37 10.42 7.31
C LEU A 490 31.74 10.81 7.88
N ASP A 491 31.98 12.11 8.10
CA ASP A 491 33.13 12.58 8.87
C ASP A 491 33.02 12.21 10.36
N ASP A 492 34.15 12.19 11.08
CA ASP A 492 34.21 11.93 12.53
C ASP A 492 33.28 12.85 13.34
N GLU A 493 33.08 14.08 12.87
CA GLU A 493 32.16 15.05 13.43
C GLU A 493 31.33 15.67 12.30
N SER A 494 30.01 15.74 12.46
CA SER A 494 29.09 16.30 11.47
C SER A 494 27.98 17.10 12.12
N LYS A 495 27.48 18.13 11.41
CA LYS A 495 26.28 18.85 11.81
C LYS A 495 25.06 18.05 11.35
N ILE A 496 24.24 17.63 12.30
CA ILE A 496 23.04 16.85 12.05
C ILE A 496 21.81 17.68 12.37
N GLN A 497 20.80 17.59 11.51
CA GLN A 497 19.46 18.07 11.79
C GLN A 497 18.46 16.95 11.54
N ILE A 498 17.54 16.75 12.47
CA ILE A 498 16.45 15.78 12.37
C ILE A 498 15.15 16.56 12.49
N LYS A 499 14.27 16.49 11.50
CA LYS A 499 12.94 17.13 11.54
C LYS A 499 11.87 16.05 11.62
N GLY A 500 11.12 16.01 12.70
CA GLY A 500 9.96 15.12 12.83
C GLY A 500 8.76 15.68 12.09
N VAL A 501 8.28 14.95 11.09
CA VAL A 501 7.13 15.33 10.26
C VAL A 501 5.90 14.52 10.70
N GLY A 502 4.82 15.22 11.06
CA GLY A 502 3.55 14.61 11.43
C GLY A 502 2.81 14.04 10.22
N PHE A 503 1.77 13.24 10.46
CA PHE A 503 0.94 12.65 9.41
C PHE A 503 0.19 13.68 8.54
N ASP A 504 0.04 14.92 9.00
CA ASP A 504 -0.53 16.04 8.24
C ASP A 504 0.51 16.81 7.40
N GLY A 505 1.73 16.26 7.28
CA GLY A 505 2.83 16.83 6.49
C GLY A 505 3.58 17.98 7.17
N LYS A 506 3.20 18.38 8.38
CA LYS A 506 3.86 19.48 9.09
C LYS A 506 5.07 19.01 9.88
N VAL A 507 6.10 19.84 9.92
CA VAL A 507 7.20 19.66 10.88
C VAL A 507 6.68 20.04 12.27
N ILE A 508 6.67 19.07 13.20
CA ILE A 508 6.16 19.27 14.57
C ILE A 508 7.27 19.35 15.62
N CYS A 509 8.47 18.86 15.31
CA CYS A 509 9.67 19.08 16.12
C CYS A 509 10.94 19.02 15.27
N ALA A 510 12.04 19.57 15.80
CA ALA A 510 13.35 19.42 15.18
C ALA A 510 14.46 19.35 16.23
N TYR A 511 15.50 18.59 15.91
CA TYR A 511 16.80 18.60 16.59
C TYR A 511 17.83 19.20 15.65
N SER A 512 18.75 19.99 16.18
CA SER A 512 19.98 20.36 15.47
C SER A 512 21.15 20.34 16.43
N GLY A 513 22.23 19.66 16.04
CA GLY A 513 23.42 19.52 16.85
C GLY A 513 24.62 19.07 16.06
N ARG A 514 25.81 19.29 16.61
CA ARG A 514 27.06 18.76 16.08
C ARG A 514 27.37 17.48 16.83
N LEU A 515 27.42 16.36 16.11
CA LEU A 515 27.60 15.03 16.68
C LEU A 515 28.96 14.47 16.27
N ARG A 516 29.63 13.84 17.23
CA ARG A 516 30.86 13.07 16.98
C ARG A 516 30.55 11.59 17.01
N LYS A 517 31.11 10.82 16.08
CA LYS A 517 30.98 9.36 16.05
C LYS A 517 31.44 8.76 17.37
N ARG A 518 30.58 7.97 18.00
CA ARG A 518 30.97 7.10 19.11
C ARG A 518 31.61 5.84 18.53
N ARG A 519 32.94 5.74 18.66
CA ARG A 519 33.69 4.55 18.24
C ARG A 519 33.22 3.34 19.05
N ARG A 520 33.20 2.19 18.39
CA ARG A 520 32.94 0.91 19.05
C ARG A 520 33.99 0.72 20.15
N GLN A 521 33.58 0.67 21.42
CA GLN A 521 34.45 0.13 22.46
C GLN A 521 34.76 -1.31 22.06
N GLY A 522 36.02 -1.61 21.79
CA GLY A 522 36.46 -2.94 21.41
C GLY A 522 36.21 -3.92 22.56
N SER A 523 35.06 -4.60 22.55
CA SER A 523 34.86 -5.84 23.30
C SER A 523 35.16 -7.01 22.38
N MET A 524 36.44 -7.33 22.31
CA MET A 524 36.87 -8.71 22.15
C MET A 524 36.75 -9.36 23.53
N GLU A 525 35.51 -9.48 24.05
CA GLU A 525 35.21 -10.28 25.23
C GLU A 525 34.24 -11.39 24.83
N SER A 526 34.70 -12.60 25.11
CA SER A 526 34.13 -13.91 24.86
C SER A 526 32.62 -13.99 25.07
N TRP A 527 31.90 -14.35 24.00
CA TRP A 527 30.63 -15.07 24.10
C TRP A 527 30.91 -16.53 24.53
N HIS A 528 31.28 -16.72 25.78
CA HIS A 528 31.23 -18.01 26.47
C HIS A 528 30.62 -17.81 27.85
N GLY A 529 29.41 -18.35 28.03
CA GLY A 529 28.87 -18.77 29.33
C GLY A 529 27.90 -17.81 30.02
N ALA A 530 26.61 -18.11 29.91
CA ALA A 530 25.75 -18.48 31.05
C ALA A 530 24.44 -19.09 30.53
#